data_AF-A0A6B1AK53-F1
#
_entry.id   AF-A0A6B1AK53-F1
#
_cell.length_a   1.000
_cell.length_b   1.000
_cell.length_c   1.000
_cell.angle_alpha   90.00
_cell.angle_beta   90.00
_cell.angle_gamma   90.00
#
_symmetry.space_group_name_H-M   'P 1'
#
loop_
_entity.id
_entity.type
_entity.pdbx_description
1 polymer ?
#
loop_
_entity_poly.entity_id
_entity_poly.type
_entity_poly.pdbx_seq_one_letter_code
_entity_poly.pdbx_strand_id
1 'polypeptide(L)'
;MSEQREAPAMRNAVDFAVVGDNILDIADFAIEKYEFTSGTTLSDEVREEAVKRVRDALWEMVTAFRNRRKEWRKRLFDAADEVVRDSVKGS
;
A
#
# COMPACT_ATOMS: atom_id res chain seq x y z
N MET A 1 10.81 21.44 -34.83
CA MET A 1 11.33 20.86 -33.57
C MET A 1 10.11 20.48 -32.75
N SER A 2 9.88 19.19 -32.53
CA SER A 2 8.69 18.71 -31.83
C SER A 2 8.94 18.85 -30.33
N GLU A 3 8.20 19.74 -29.67
CA GLU A 3 8.24 19.90 -28.21
C GLU A 3 7.84 18.58 -27.55
N GLN A 4 8.75 17.97 -26.79
CA GLN A 4 8.43 16.89 -25.88
C GLN A 4 7.55 17.47 -24.78
N ARG A 5 6.23 17.19 -24.85
CA ARG A 5 5.32 17.48 -23.74
C ARG A 5 5.67 16.55 -22.59
N GLU A 6 6.21 17.12 -21.51
CA GLU A 6 6.43 16.39 -20.26
C GLU A 6 5.11 15.77 -19.79
N ALA A 7 5.13 14.46 -19.51
CA ALA A 7 3.96 13.75 -19.02
C ALA A 7 3.49 14.38 -17.68
N PRO A 8 2.18 14.63 -17.51
CA PRO A 8 1.67 15.27 -16.30
C PRO A 8 2.03 14.43 -15.07
N ALA A 9 2.78 15.03 -14.14
CA ALA A 9 3.16 14.40 -12.89
C ALA A 9 1.90 14.09 -12.08
N MET A 10 1.47 12.83 -12.07
CA MET A 10 0.39 12.36 -11.20
C MET A 10 0.83 12.46 -9.74
N ARG A 11 0.57 13.62 -9.11
CA ARG A 11 0.73 13.85 -7.67
C ARG A 11 -0.32 13.07 -6.91
N ASN A 12 0.05 11.89 -6.46
CA ASN A 12 -0.59 11.18 -5.35
C ASN A 12 0.51 10.38 -4.65
N ALA A 13 1.39 11.10 -3.96
CA ALA A 13 2.40 10.49 -3.10
C ALA A 13 1.69 9.99 -1.84
N VAL A 14 1.54 8.67 -1.73
CA VAL A 14 1.20 8.04 -0.45
C VAL A 14 2.37 8.30 0.49
N ASP A 15 2.12 8.91 1.64
CA ASP A 15 3.14 9.13 2.67
C ASP A 15 3.38 7.82 3.44
N PHE A 16 4.53 7.18 3.20
CA PHE A 16 4.86 5.90 3.83
C PHE A 16 5.29 6.04 5.29
N ALA A 17 5.64 7.25 5.77
CA ALA A 17 5.90 7.48 7.18
C ALA A 17 4.59 7.34 7.98
N VAL A 18 3.53 8.02 7.53
CA VAL A 18 2.18 7.93 8.14
C VAL A 18 1.64 6.49 8.14
N VAL A 19 1.88 5.74 7.06
CA VAL A 19 1.43 4.34 7.00
C VAL A 19 2.28 3.45 7.93
N GLY A 20 3.58 3.74 8.10
CA GLY A 20 4.44 3.06 9.06
C GLY A 20 3.99 3.28 10.50
N ASP A 21 3.70 4.52 10.88
CA ASP A 21 3.23 4.88 12.22
C ASP A 21 1.90 4.18 12.55
N ASN A 22 0.93 4.22 11.63
CA ASN A 22 -0.35 3.52 11.79
C ASN A 22 -0.18 1.99 11.94
N ILE A 23 0.83 1.39 11.32
CA ILE A 23 1.09 -0.05 11.45
C ILE A 23 1.63 -0.40 12.84
N LEU A 24 2.46 0.46 13.42
CA LEU A 24 2.94 0.27 14.78
C LEU A 24 1.77 0.34 15.77
N ASP A 25 0.89 1.35 15.64
CA ASP A 25 -0.31 1.47 16.48
C ASP A 25 -1.22 0.23 16.37
N ILE A 26 -1.39 -0.32 15.16
CA ILE A 26 -2.16 -1.56 14.94
C ILE A 26 -1.46 -2.75 15.59
N ALA A 27 -0.13 -2.84 15.50
CA ALA A 27 0.64 -3.93 16.09
C ALA A 27 0.53 -3.92 17.61
N ASP A 28 0.67 -2.76 18.23
CA ASP A 28 0.54 -2.59 19.67
C ASP A 28 -0.88 -2.94 20.14
N PHE A 29 -1.90 -2.41 19.46
CA PHE A 29 -3.29 -2.75 19.78
C PHE A 29 -3.60 -4.25 19.63
N ALA A 30 -3.05 -4.89 18.61
CA ALA A 30 -3.24 -6.33 18.41
C ALA A 30 -2.69 -7.16 19.57
N ILE A 31 -1.54 -6.75 20.12
CA ILE A 31 -0.92 -7.41 21.27
C ILE A 31 -1.70 -7.12 22.55
N GLU A 32 -2.08 -5.86 22.79
CA GLU A 32 -2.91 -5.49 23.95
C GLU A 32 -4.22 -6.28 23.96
N LYS A 33 -4.87 -6.42 22.80
CA LYS A 33 -6.08 -7.23 22.65
C LYS A 33 -5.80 -8.70 22.99
N TYR A 34 -4.68 -9.26 22.54
CA TYR A 34 -4.30 -10.63 22.87
C TYR A 34 -4.12 -10.80 24.38
N GLU A 35 -3.34 -9.94 25.04
CA GLU A 35 -3.10 -9.98 26.48
C GLU A 35 -4.40 -9.87 27.27
N PHE A 36 -5.27 -8.94 26.89
CA PHE A 36 -6.59 -8.78 27.50
C PHE A 36 -7.47 -10.02 27.35
N THR A 37 -7.54 -10.60 26.15
CA THR A 37 -8.41 -11.75 25.88
C THR A 37 -7.88 -13.07 26.44
N SER A 38 -6.58 -13.21 26.56
CA SER A 38 -5.92 -14.39 27.12
C SER A 38 -5.72 -14.32 28.63
N GLY A 39 -5.92 -13.15 29.24
CA GLY A 39 -5.71 -12.93 30.67
C GLY A 39 -4.24 -13.08 31.09
N THR A 40 -3.31 -12.86 30.15
CA THR A 40 -1.87 -12.97 30.39
C THR A 40 -1.16 -11.68 30.01
N THR A 41 0.03 -11.48 30.54
CA THR A 41 0.93 -10.40 30.15
C THR A 41 2.15 -11.03 29.53
N LEU A 42 2.49 -10.60 28.31
CA LEU A 42 3.69 -11.06 27.63
C LEU A 42 4.92 -10.44 28.32
N SER A 43 6.05 -11.15 28.27
CA SER A 43 7.33 -10.52 28.62
C SER A 43 7.70 -9.49 27.55
N ASP A 44 8.52 -8.51 27.94
CA ASP A 44 8.97 -7.44 27.03
C ASP A 44 9.62 -7.99 25.77
N GLU A 45 10.46 -9.03 25.89
CA GLU A 45 11.12 -9.70 24.76
C GLU A 45 10.10 -10.32 23.78
N VAL A 46 9.08 -10.99 24.31
CA VAL A 46 8.04 -11.62 23.47
C VAL A 46 7.15 -10.56 22.84
N ARG A 47 6.85 -9.49 23.56
CA ARG A 47 6.07 -8.35 23.06
C ARG A 47 6.81 -7.67 21.90
N GLU A 48 8.09 -7.36 22.06
CA GLU A 48 8.90 -6.72 21.01
C GLU A 48 8.97 -7.59 19.75
N GLU A 49 9.19 -8.90 19.91
CA GLU A 49 9.20 -9.82 18.76
C GLU A 49 7.82 -9.92 18.09
N ALA A 50 6.74 -9.93 18.87
CA ALA A 50 5.38 -9.92 18.34
C ALA A 50 5.09 -8.64 17.54
N VAL A 51 5.46 -7.46 18.06
CA VAL A 51 5.30 -6.17 17.36
C VAL A 51 5.99 -6.23 16.02
N LYS A 52 7.26 -6.68 16.01
CA LYS A 52 8.04 -6.79 14.78
C LYS A 52 7.39 -7.70 13.75
N ARG A 53 6.92 -8.88 14.16
CA ARG A 53 6.26 -9.85 13.27
C ARG A 53 4.94 -9.31 12.71
N VAL A 54 4.12 -8.66 13.53
CA VAL A 54 2.87 -8.05 13.08
C VAL A 54 3.15 -6.92 12.10
N ARG A 55 4.10 -6.03 12.42
CA ARG A 55 4.51 -4.95 11.54
C ARG A 55 4.97 -5.47 10.19
N ASP A 56 5.88 -6.45 10.18
CA ASP A 56 6.44 -7.00 8.95
C ASP A 56 5.34 -7.65 8.07
N ALA A 57 4.40 -8.38 8.68
CA ALA A 57 3.25 -8.97 7.97
C ALA A 57 2.32 -7.90 7.36
N LEU A 58 2.00 -6.85 8.12
CA LEU A 58 1.18 -5.73 7.62
C LEU A 58 1.90 -4.98 6.48
N TRP A 59 3.23 -4.88 6.55
CA TRP A 59 4.04 -4.26 5.50
C TRP A 59 4.09 -5.04 4.21
N GLU A 60 4.13 -6.37 4.30
CA GLU A 60 4.00 -7.24 3.15
C GLU A 60 2.65 -7.03 2.45
N MET A 61 1.56 -6.95 3.20
CA MET A 61 0.22 -6.67 2.66
C MET A 61 0.15 -5.32 1.95
N VAL A 62 0.65 -4.25 2.56
CA VAL A 62 0.70 -2.91 1.94
C VAL A 62 1.51 -2.94 0.64
N THR A 63 2.64 -3.63 0.64
CA THR A 63 3.50 -3.77 -0.53
C THR A 63 2.78 -4.51 -1.66
N ALA A 64 2.08 -5.60 -1.34
CA ALA A 64 1.27 -6.35 -2.30
C ALA A 64 0.16 -5.47 -2.90
N PHE A 65 -0.58 -4.72 -2.07
CA PHE A 65 -1.60 -3.78 -2.55
C PHE A 65 -1.02 -2.69 -3.45
N ARG A 66 0.15 -2.14 -3.10
CA ARG A 66 0.85 -1.14 -3.93
C ARG A 66 1.19 -1.71 -5.29
N ASN A 67 1.72 -2.92 -5.35
CA ASN A 67 2.09 -3.57 -6.61
C ASN A 67 0.84 -3.84 -7.45
N ARG A 68 -0.22 -4.39 -6.85
CA ARG A 68 -1.51 -4.60 -7.52
C ARG A 68 -2.11 -3.30 -8.04
N ARG A 69 -1.99 -2.19 -7.31
CA ARG A 69 -2.45 -0.86 -7.76
C ARG A 69 -1.67 -0.38 -8.99
N LYS A 70 -0.35 -0.63 -9.05
CA LYS A 70 0.46 -0.28 -10.24
C LYS A 70 0.00 -1.05 -11.47
N GLU A 71 -0.24 -2.35 -11.33
CA GLU A 71 -0.73 -3.20 -12.41
C GLU A 71 -2.09 -2.75 -12.92
N TRP A 72 -3.05 -2.50 -12.01
CA TRP A 72 -4.37 -1.98 -12.39
C TRP A 72 -4.28 -0.64 -13.08
N ARG A 73 -3.42 0.27 -12.59
CA ARG A 73 -3.22 1.56 -13.22
C ARG A 73 -2.76 1.40 -14.67
N LYS A 74 -1.80 0.52 -14.93
CA LYS A 74 -1.35 0.23 -16.30
C LYS A 74 -2.52 -0.27 -17.16
N ARG A 75 -3.28 -1.26 -16.68
CA ARG A 75 -4.44 -1.80 -17.41
C ARG A 75 -5.49 -0.74 -17.74
N LEU A 76 -5.76 0.19 -16.81
CA LEU A 76 -6.70 1.28 -17.04
C LEU A 76 -6.20 2.25 -18.12
N PHE A 77 -4.90 2.58 -18.13
CA PHE A 77 -4.33 3.42 -19.19
C PHE A 77 -4.32 2.71 -20.54
N ASP A 78 -3.94 1.44 -20.58
CA ASP A 78 -3.94 0.65 -21.81
C ASP A 78 -5.36 0.56 -22.40
N ALA A 79 -6.37 0.28 -21.58
CA ALA A 79 -7.77 0.26 -22.01
C ALA A 79 -8.28 1.63 -22.48
N ALA A 80 -7.90 2.71 -21.78
CA ALA A 80 -8.27 4.07 -22.21
C ALA A 80 -7.63 4.44 -23.55
N ASP A 81 -6.37 4.08 -23.77
CA ASP A 81 -5.66 4.31 -25.03
C ASP A 81 -6.27 3.52 -26.18
N GLU A 82 -6.66 2.26 -25.95
CA GLU A 82 -7.37 1.42 -26.93
C GLU A 82 -8.69 2.07 -27.38
N VAL A 83 -9.53 2.52 -26.43
CA VAL A 83 -10.80 3.19 -26.73
C VAL A 83 -10.60 4.46 -27.58
N VAL A 84 -9.57 5.25 -27.26
CA VAL A 84 -9.25 6.47 -28.04
C VAL A 84 -8.79 6.10 -29.45
N ARG A 85 -7.91 5.11 -29.61
CA ARG A 85 -7.42 4.66 -30.92
C ARG A 85 -8.54 4.15 -31.81
N ASP A 86 -9.47 3.38 -31.27
CA ASP A 86 -10.60 2.84 -32.02
C ASP A 86 -11.56 3.94 -32.45
N SER A 87 -11.78 4.95 -31.60
CA SER A 87 -12.60 6.11 -31.92
C SER A 87 -12.03 6.93 -33.09
N VAL A 88 -10.70 7.06 -33.17
CA VAL A 88 -10.03 7.81 -34.25
C VAL A 88 -9.98 7.01 -35.56
N LYS A 89 -9.82 5.68 -35.51
CA LYS A 89 -9.82 4.84 -36.73
C LYS A 89 -11.19 4.72 -37.40
N GLY A 90 -12.27 4.91 -36.65
CA GLY A 90 -13.64 4.94 -37.16
C GLY A 90 -14.06 6.31 -37.74
N SER A 91 -13.17 7.30 -37.71
CA SER A 91 -13.34 8.64 -38.29
C SER A 91 -12.58 8.77 -39.61
#